data_AF-A0A067P8H6-F1
#
_entry.id   AF-A0A067P8H6-F1
#
_cell.length_a   1.000
_cell.length_b   1.000
_cell.length_c   1.000
_cell.angle_alpha   90.00
_cell.angle_beta   90.00
_cell.angle_gamma   90.00
#
_symmetry.space_group_name_H-M   'P 1'
#
loop_
_entity.id
_entity.type
_entity.pdbx_description
1 polymer ?
#
loop_
_entity_poly.entity_id
_entity_poly.type
_entity_poly.pdbx_seq_one_letter_code
_entity_poly.pdbx_strand_id
1 'polypeptide(L)'
;MLKGDEDKERREKYLGYYDTFWSGPNVRKELEAYAKADDDFRYEILQGFIPKPLVGKVTTGRGPPWKRSDTFFTDFKAHYPSERILHETDKSLIICNHASHDVRLYKEDIDPTGTDKSPAAGMSYMHLLVIPVARVYNAVALEDGDCIEEMREHFKTFWREPDSKEKIIAAINETMDRRYKEILTAYDKAEASAETSDATEGHNNPSEERRKHLEDVMVKCRQYASQCADLLRKMDQEYSDYMGFHPHPTTSVGHLHMHVLFMDRPEFRTNSTSAHDGKTIPARVVLQVINEKRNASDKNPDTKSR
;
A
#
# COMPACT_ATOMS: atom_id res chain seq x y z
N MET A 1 -21.14 5.53 -5.72
CA MET A 1 -21.57 5.40 -7.14
C MET A 1 -20.86 6.46 -7.99
N LEU A 2 -19.71 6.11 -8.59
CA LEU A 2 -19.18 6.85 -9.73
C LEU A 2 -19.73 6.15 -10.98
N LYS A 3 -20.46 6.91 -11.80
CA LYS A 3 -21.28 6.39 -12.91
C LYS A 3 -20.77 6.94 -14.23
N GLY A 4 -20.64 6.05 -15.22
CA GLY A 4 -20.52 6.37 -16.64
C GLY A 4 -19.16 6.94 -17.03
N ASP A 5 -18.97 8.25 -16.83
CA ASP A 5 -17.87 8.99 -17.45
C ASP A 5 -16.53 8.77 -16.73
N GLU A 6 -16.52 8.78 -15.40
CA GLU A 6 -15.27 8.51 -14.66
C GLU A 6 -14.80 7.06 -14.87
N ASP A 7 -15.71 6.09 -14.83
CA ASP A 7 -15.33 4.69 -15.09
C ASP A 7 -14.76 4.50 -16.49
N LYS A 8 -15.31 5.21 -17.48
CA LYS A 8 -14.80 5.21 -18.84
C LYS A 8 -13.38 5.78 -18.90
N GLU A 9 -13.14 6.92 -18.24
CA GLU A 9 -11.79 7.51 -18.16
C GLU A 9 -10.81 6.57 -17.45
N ARG A 10 -11.20 5.99 -16.30
CA ARG A 10 -10.38 5.01 -15.57
C ARG A 10 -10.10 3.77 -16.40
N ARG A 11 -11.07 3.31 -17.19
CA ARG A 11 -10.92 2.18 -18.10
C ARG A 11 -9.92 2.50 -19.21
N GLU A 12 -10.07 3.63 -19.89
CA GLU A 12 -9.15 4.06 -20.95
C GLU A 12 -7.73 4.22 -20.42
N LYS A 13 -7.59 4.81 -19.23
CA LYS A 13 -6.31 4.94 -18.53
C LYS A 13 -5.67 3.59 -18.23
N TYR A 14 -6.43 2.65 -17.65
CA TYR A 14 -5.93 1.32 -17.34
C TYR A 14 -5.56 0.53 -18.61
N LEU A 15 -6.39 0.63 -19.66
CA LEU A 15 -6.12 0.01 -20.95
C LEU A 15 -4.81 0.51 -21.55
N GLY A 16 -4.55 1.82 -21.51
CA GLY A 16 -3.28 2.41 -21.94
C GLY A 16 -2.08 1.88 -21.15
N TYR A 17 -2.21 1.72 -19.83
CA TYR A 17 -1.17 1.11 -19.00
C TYR A 17 -0.93 -0.36 -19.34
N TYR A 18 -2.01 -1.13 -19.52
CA TYR A 18 -1.94 -2.54 -19.89
C TYR A 18 -1.25 -2.73 -21.23
N ASP A 19 -1.68 -2.00 -22.26
CA ASP A 19 -1.11 -2.12 -23.62
C ASP A 19 0.34 -1.65 -23.66
N THR A 20 0.68 -0.57 -22.96
CA THR A 20 2.07 -0.12 -22.84
C THR A 20 2.93 -1.18 -22.15
N PHE A 21 2.45 -1.75 -21.04
CA PHE A 21 3.17 -2.77 -20.28
C PHE A 21 3.46 -3.99 -21.16
N TRP A 22 2.45 -4.56 -21.80
CA TRP A 22 2.61 -5.77 -22.63
C TRP A 22 3.31 -5.54 -23.96
N SER A 23 3.41 -4.29 -24.44
CA SER A 23 4.23 -3.95 -25.61
C SER A 23 5.74 -3.96 -25.34
N GLY A 24 6.14 -3.99 -24.06
CA GLY A 24 7.55 -3.99 -23.66
C GLY A 24 8.28 -5.26 -24.10
N PRO A 25 9.45 -5.16 -24.75
CA PRO A 25 10.24 -6.34 -25.06
C PRO A 25 10.69 -7.03 -23.77
N ASN A 26 10.62 -8.35 -23.70
CA ASN A 26 11.02 -9.18 -22.54
C ASN A 26 10.10 -9.16 -21.31
N VAL A 27 8.95 -8.48 -21.32
CA VAL A 27 8.00 -8.47 -20.17
C VAL A 27 7.70 -9.89 -19.67
N ARG A 28 7.40 -10.82 -20.58
CA ARG A 28 7.14 -12.22 -20.24
C ARG A 28 8.31 -12.87 -19.49
N LYS A 29 9.54 -12.64 -19.95
CA LYS A 29 10.75 -13.19 -19.31
C LYS A 29 10.94 -12.61 -17.91
N GLU A 30 10.73 -11.31 -17.73
CA GLU A 30 10.83 -10.69 -16.40
C GLU A 30 9.76 -11.21 -15.44
N LEU A 31 8.52 -11.38 -15.92
CA LEU A 31 7.43 -11.95 -15.13
C LEU A 31 7.72 -13.40 -14.73
N GLU A 32 8.20 -14.23 -15.65
CA GLU A 32 8.63 -15.60 -15.36
C GLU A 32 9.77 -15.64 -14.35
N ALA A 33 10.77 -14.76 -14.49
CA ALA A 33 11.88 -14.64 -13.55
C ALA A 33 11.38 -14.21 -12.16
N TYR A 34 10.47 -13.23 -12.09
CA TYR A 34 9.89 -12.77 -10.83
C TYR A 34 9.08 -13.88 -10.13
N ALA A 35 8.25 -14.60 -10.88
CA ALA A 35 7.47 -15.73 -10.35
C ALA A 35 8.36 -16.85 -9.78
N LYS A 36 9.56 -17.03 -10.36
CA LYS A 36 10.56 -18.03 -9.92
C LYS A 36 11.53 -17.51 -8.85
N ALA A 37 11.37 -16.26 -8.38
CA ALA A 37 12.30 -15.62 -7.44
C ALA A 37 13.76 -15.62 -7.92
N ASP A 38 13.98 -15.35 -9.22
CA ASP A 38 15.30 -15.34 -9.84
C ASP A 38 16.08 -14.06 -9.47
N ASP A 39 16.99 -14.17 -8.50
CA ASP A 39 17.81 -13.06 -8.00
C ASP A 39 18.96 -12.67 -8.94
N ASP A 40 19.29 -13.52 -9.91
CA ASP A 40 20.34 -13.29 -10.91
C ASP A 40 19.79 -12.62 -12.17
N PHE A 41 18.47 -12.66 -12.37
CA PHE A 41 17.82 -11.99 -13.48
C PHE A 41 17.99 -10.46 -13.43
N ARG A 42 18.18 -9.86 -14.61
CA ARG A 42 18.26 -8.42 -14.77
C ARG A 42 16.88 -7.87 -15.14
N TYR A 43 16.18 -7.34 -14.13
CA TYR A 43 14.90 -6.65 -14.31
C TYR A 43 15.12 -5.22 -14.82
N GLU A 44 14.54 -4.89 -15.98
CA GLU A 44 14.60 -3.56 -16.60
C GLU A 44 13.21 -2.90 -16.67
N ILE A 45 12.15 -3.71 -16.72
CA ILE A 45 10.77 -3.26 -16.88
C ILE A 45 10.03 -3.31 -15.55
N LEU A 46 10.17 -4.41 -14.81
CA LEU A 46 9.58 -4.52 -13.48
C LEU A 46 10.30 -3.58 -12.50
N GLN A 47 9.52 -2.90 -11.65
CA GLN A 47 9.98 -1.87 -10.74
C GLN A 47 9.38 -2.07 -9.34
N GLY A 48 9.85 -1.31 -8.35
CA GLY A 48 9.30 -1.39 -6.99
C GLY A 48 9.74 -2.63 -6.20
N PHE A 49 10.87 -3.23 -6.57
CA PHE A 49 11.61 -4.20 -5.77
C PHE A 49 12.19 -3.55 -4.50
N ILE A 50 12.68 -4.40 -3.58
CA ILE A 50 13.41 -3.93 -2.41
C ILE A 50 14.58 -3.03 -2.84
N PRO A 51 14.74 -1.83 -2.24
CA PRO A 51 15.85 -0.94 -2.54
C PRO A 51 17.21 -1.60 -2.34
N LYS A 52 18.15 -1.37 -3.28
CA LYS A 52 19.52 -1.95 -3.24
C LYS A 52 20.21 -1.89 -1.87
N PRO A 53 20.13 -0.79 -1.08
CA PRO A 53 20.77 -0.74 0.24
C PRO A 53 20.19 -1.70 1.30
N LEU A 54 19.01 -2.28 1.05
CA LEU A 54 18.34 -3.24 1.94
C LEU A 54 18.56 -4.70 1.52
N VAL A 55 19.03 -4.95 0.28
CA VAL A 55 19.36 -6.31 -0.19
C VAL A 55 20.48 -6.88 0.69
N GLY A 56 20.31 -8.13 1.14
CA GLY A 56 21.19 -8.83 2.06
C GLY A 56 21.01 -8.45 3.53
N LYS A 57 20.03 -7.59 3.88
CA LYS A 57 19.74 -7.19 5.26
C LYS A 57 18.46 -7.80 5.79
N VAL A 58 18.43 -8.03 7.11
CA VAL A 58 17.22 -8.36 7.87
C VAL A 58 16.71 -7.07 8.50
N THR A 59 15.69 -6.44 7.92
CA THR A 59 15.25 -5.08 8.35
C THR A 59 14.12 -5.07 9.36
N THR A 60 13.46 -6.21 9.57
CA THR A 60 12.30 -6.33 10.47
C THR A 60 12.62 -7.10 11.75
N GLY A 61 13.91 -7.41 11.99
CA GLY A 61 14.35 -8.24 13.10
C GLY A 61 13.96 -9.72 12.98
N ARG A 62 13.33 -10.13 11.87
CA ARG A 62 12.90 -11.49 11.58
C ARG A 62 13.00 -11.81 10.08
N GLY A 63 12.91 -13.09 9.76
CA GLY A 63 12.89 -13.57 8.38
C GLY A 63 14.28 -13.61 7.73
N PRO A 64 14.36 -14.12 6.50
CA PRO A 64 15.61 -14.15 5.76
C PRO A 64 16.05 -12.74 5.36
N PRO A 65 17.34 -12.56 5.03
CA PRO A 65 17.80 -11.33 4.38
C PRO A 65 17.06 -11.08 3.07
N TRP A 66 16.74 -9.82 2.76
CA TRP A 66 16.08 -9.47 1.50
C TRP A 66 16.92 -9.84 0.30
N LYS A 67 16.27 -10.30 -0.75
CA LYS A 67 16.88 -10.64 -2.03
C LYS A 67 16.57 -9.59 -3.10
N ARG A 68 17.19 -9.73 -4.27
CA ARG A 68 17.06 -8.74 -5.36
C ARG A 68 15.69 -8.81 -6.03
N SER A 69 15.13 -10.01 -6.15
CA SER A 69 13.80 -10.23 -6.72
C SER A 69 12.66 -9.94 -5.73
N ASP A 70 12.97 -9.66 -4.46
CA ASP A 70 11.96 -9.45 -3.43
C ASP A 70 11.30 -8.07 -3.53
N THR A 71 10.10 -7.98 -2.98
CA THR A 71 9.42 -6.71 -2.68
C THR A 71 9.03 -6.69 -1.21
N PHE A 72 8.49 -5.56 -0.74
CA PHE A 72 7.98 -5.49 0.62
C PHE A 72 6.79 -6.44 0.91
N PHE A 73 6.23 -7.10 -0.10
CA PHE A 73 5.11 -8.03 0.03
C PHE A 73 5.44 -9.49 -0.32
N THR A 74 6.57 -9.77 -0.98
CA THR A 74 6.99 -11.15 -1.22
C THR A 74 7.26 -11.87 0.10
N ASP A 75 6.79 -13.11 0.21
CA ASP A 75 7.03 -13.97 1.36
C ASP A 75 6.67 -13.27 2.70
N PHE A 76 5.58 -12.50 2.70
CA PHE A 76 5.22 -11.57 3.78
C PHE A 76 5.26 -12.23 5.17
N LYS A 77 4.75 -13.46 5.29
CA LYS A 77 4.75 -14.24 6.55
C LYS A 77 6.17 -14.54 7.07
N ALA A 78 7.18 -14.63 6.21
CA ALA A 78 8.56 -14.80 6.65
C ALA A 78 9.13 -13.50 7.23
N HIS A 79 8.86 -12.38 6.57
CA HIS A 79 9.46 -11.09 6.89
C HIS A 79 8.73 -10.28 7.97
N TYR A 80 7.46 -10.58 8.28
CA TYR A 80 6.65 -9.72 9.16
C TYR A 80 5.88 -10.46 10.26
N PRO A 81 5.71 -9.84 11.45
CA PRO A 81 4.86 -10.34 12.53
C PRO A 81 3.50 -10.82 12.05
N SER A 82 3.01 -11.93 12.62
CA SER A 82 1.67 -12.46 12.33
C SER A 82 0.58 -11.46 12.69
N GLU A 83 0.85 -10.59 13.66
CA GLU A 83 -0.01 -9.50 14.11
C GLU A 83 -0.29 -8.48 13.00
N ARG A 84 0.55 -8.41 11.96
CA ARG A 84 0.30 -7.55 10.78
C ARG A 84 -0.75 -8.11 9.83
N ILE A 85 -1.15 -9.37 10.01
CA ILE A 85 -2.10 -10.07 9.16
C ILE A 85 -3.45 -10.07 9.88
N LEU A 86 -4.42 -9.35 9.31
CA LEU A 86 -5.77 -9.26 9.84
C LEU A 86 -6.56 -10.55 9.59
N HIS A 87 -6.32 -11.15 8.42
CA HIS A 87 -6.97 -12.38 7.98
C HIS A 87 -6.13 -13.01 6.85
N GLU A 88 -6.18 -14.34 6.72
CA GLU A 88 -5.44 -15.08 5.70
C GLU A 88 -6.24 -16.24 5.10
N THR A 89 -5.97 -16.51 3.82
CA THR A 89 -6.32 -17.76 3.13
C THR A 89 -5.03 -18.45 2.67
N ASP A 90 -5.16 -19.58 1.97
CA ASP A 90 -4.04 -20.22 1.28
C ASP A 90 -3.52 -19.38 0.10
N LYS A 91 -4.32 -18.44 -0.41
CA LYS A 91 -4.05 -17.69 -1.65
C LYS A 91 -3.73 -16.23 -1.44
N SER A 92 -4.24 -15.58 -0.39
CA SER A 92 -4.01 -14.17 -0.14
C SER A 92 -4.06 -13.81 1.34
N LEU A 93 -3.55 -12.62 1.67
CA LEU A 93 -3.48 -12.04 3.01
C LEU A 93 -4.18 -10.68 3.01
N ILE A 94 -4.88 -10.36 4.10
CA ILE A 94 -5.40 -9.02 4.37
C ILE A 94 -4.51 -8.39 5.43
N ILE A 95 -3.90 -7.25 5.11
CA ILE A 95 -2.98 -6.53 5.99
C ILE A 95 -3.40 -5.07 6.13
N CYS A 96 -3.07 -4.46 7.27
CA CYS A 96 -3.18 -3.02 7.42
C CYS A 96 -2.01 -2.34 6.67
N ASN A 97 -2.26 -1.25 5.95
CA ASN A 97 -1.15 -0.49 5.40
C ASN A 97 -0.46 0.28 6.54
N HIS A 98 0.75 -0.10 6.87
CA HIS A 98 1.51 0.52 7.95
C HIS A 98 2.10 1.91 7.63
N ALA A 99 1.95 2.37 6.38
CA ALA A 99 2.16 3.77 6.02
C ALA A 99 0.90 4.63 6.23
N SER A 100 -0.22 4.04 6.69
CA SER A 100 -1.42 4.81 7.03
C SER A 100 -1.17 5.67 8.24
N HIS A 101 -1.79 6.85 8.27
CA HIS A 101 -1.70 7.80 9.39
C HIS A 101 -0.27 8.25 9.71
N ASP A 102 0.55 8.39 8.66
CA ASP A 102 1.86 8.98 8.81
C ASP A 102 1.75 10.46 9.19
N VAL A 103 2.00 10.75 10.46
CA VAL A 103 1.84 12.10 11.01
C VAL A 103 2.90 13.10 10.51
N ARG A 104 3.91 12.64 9.76
CA ARG A 104 4.88 13.51 9.10
C ARG A 104 4.25 14.36 7.99
N LEU A 105 3.09 13.94 7.48
CA LEU A 105 2.25 14.72 6.57
C LEU A 105 1.73 16.04 7.15
N TYR A 106 1.81 16.22 8.47
CA TYR A 106 1.20 17.37 9.13
C TYR A 106 2.08 18.63 9.14
N LYS A 107 3.36 18.60 8.70
CA LYS A 107 4.19 19.78 8.32
C LYS A 107 5.65 19.46 7.93
N GLU A 108 6.25 20.32 7.10
CA GLU A 108 7.69 20.33 6.72
C GLU A 108 8.62 20.40 7.95
N ASP A 109 8.14 20.98 9.05
CA ASP A 109 8.85 21.16 10.33
C ASP A 109 9.27 19.82 10.99
N ILE A 110 8.66 18.70 10.58
CA ILE A 110 8.90 17.35 11.12
C ILE A 110 10.01 16.61 10.34
N ASP A 111 10.26 16.97 9.08
CA ASP A 111 11.48 16.63 8.33
C ASP A 111 12.13 17.91 7.76
N PRO A 112 12.81 18.71 8.60
CA PRO A 112 13.44 19.95 8.17
C PRO A 112 14.59 19.73 7.16
N THR A 113 15.05 18.49 6.99
CA THR A 113 16.11 18.14 6.05
C THR A 113 15.59 17.88 4.63
N GLY A 114 14.29 17.59 4.49
CA GLY A 114 13.70 17.09 3.25
C GLY A 114 14.33 15.79 2.73
N THR A 115 15.12 15.10 3.56
CA THR A 115 15.82 13.87 3.18
C THR A 115 14.99 12.62 3.46
N ASP A 116 13.98 12.73 4.31
CA ASP A 116 12.99 11.68 4.51
C ASP A 116 11.97 11.72 3.36
N LYS A 117 12.39 11.12 2.24
CA LYS A 117 11.55 10.87 1.07
C LYS A 117 10.53 9.77 1.29
N SER A 118 10.24 9.34 2.53
CA SER A 118 9.18 8.38 2.74
C SER A 118 7.91 8.99 2.15
N PRO A 119 7.34 8.36 1.10
CA PRO A 119 6.23 8.95 0.37
C PRO A 119 5.14 9.17 1.39
N ALA A 120 4.87 10.44 1.63
CA ALA A 120 3.84 10.92 2.52
C ALA A 120 2.52 10.43 1.92
N ALA A 121 2.17 9.19 2.25
CA ALA A 121 1.01 8.55 1.73
C ALA A 121 -0.13 9.23 2.48
N GLY A 122 -0.71 10.28 1.90
CA GLY A 122 -1.90 10.91 2.46
C GLY A 122 -2.98 9.86 2.44
N MET A 123 -3.31 9.28 3.59
CA MET A 123 -4.10 8.06 3.61
C MET A 123 -5.37 8.22 4.43
N SER A 124 -6.43 7.68 3.84
CA SER A 124 -7.72 7.40 4.43
C SER A 124 -7.57 6.59 5.72
N TYR A 125 -8.47 6.80 6.68
CA TYR A 125 -8.56 5.98 7.88
C TYR A 125 -8.66 4.49 7.54
N MET A 126 -9.51 4.17 6.56
CA MET A 126 -9.55 2.85 5.97
C MET A 126 -8.55 2.77 4.82
N HIS A 127 -7.42 2.12 5.07
CA HIS A 127 -6.45 1.74 4.04
C HIS A 127 -5.86 0.38 4.35
N LEU A 128 -6.54 -0.65 3.84
CA LEU A 128 -6.09 -2.03 3.93
C LEU A 128 -5.54 -2.47 2.58
N LEU A 129 -4.72 -3.52 2.61
CA LEU A 129 -4.21 -4.16 1.41
C LEU A 129 -4.63 -5.63 1.45
N VAL A 130 -5.16 -6.11 0.34
CA VAL A 130 -5.22 -7.55 0.06
C VAL A 130 -4.04 -7.86 -0.85
N ILE A 131 -3.22 -8.85 -0.53
CA ILE A 131 -2.04 -9.25 -1.32
C ILE A 131 -2.09 -10.76 -1.58
N PRO A 132 -1.76 -11.24 -2.78
CA PRO A 132 -1.64 -12.68 -3.01
C PRO A 132 -0.41 -13.24 -2.28
N VAL A 133 -0.48 -14.50 -1.87
CA VAL A 133 0.68 -15.25 -1.37
C VAL A 133 1.66 -15.54 -2.51
N ALA A 134 1.13 -15.78 -3.72
CA ALA A 134 1.92 -16.00 -4.92
C ALA A 134 2.63 -14.72 -5.39
N ARG A 135 3.80 -14.88 -6.02
CA ARG A 135 4.56 -13.78 -6.62
C ARG A 135 3.89 -13.28 -7.90
N VAL A 136 2.95 -12.35 -7.74
CA VAL A 136 2.29 -11.64 -8.84
C VAL A 136 2.74 -10.19 -8.83
N TYR A 137 3.26 -9.68 -9.94
CA TYR A 137 3.94 -8.38 -9.96
C TYR A 137 3.00 -7.18 -9.79
N ASN A 138 1.96 -7.05 -10.62
CA ASN A 138 1.05 -5.91 -10.61
C ASN A 138 -0.23 -6.25 -11.38
N ALA A 139 -1.29 -5.46 -11.21
CA ALA A 139 -2.57 -5.66 -11.89
C ALA A 139 -2.43 -5.68 -13.43
N VAL A 140 -1.57 -4.82 -13.99
CA VAL A 140 -1.33 -4.78 -15.45
C VAL A 140 -0.70 -6.06 -16.01
N ALA A 141 -0.04 -6.86 -15.15
CA ALA A 141 0.64 -8.09 -15.54
C ALA A 141 -0.27 -9.34 -15.50
N LEU A 142 -1.54 -9.17 -15.14
CA LEU A 142 -2.49 -10.28 -15.09
C LEU A 142 -3.02 -10.61 -16.49
N GLU A 143 -3.00 -11.90 -16.84
CA GLU A 143 -3.59 -12.43 -18.07
C GLU A 143 -5.06 -12.87 -17.90
N ASP A 144 -5.47 -13.13 -16.64
CA ASP A 144 -6.85 -13.46 -16.26
C ASP A 144 -7.27 -12.73 -14.96
N GLY A 145 -8.57 -12.78 -14.67
CA GLY A 145 -9.17 -12.09 -13.53
C GLY A 145 -9.23 -12.91 -12.24
N ASP A 146 -8.78 -14.17 -12.23
CA ASP A 146 -9.08 -15.12 -11.15
C ASP A 146 -8.42 -14.67 -9.83
N CYS A 147 -7.19 -14.15 -9.91
CA CYS A 147 -6.50 -13.60 -8.74
C CYS A 147 -7.23 -12.39 -8.14
N ILE A 148 -7.80 -11.51 -8.98
CA ILE A 148 -8.53 -10.35 -8.47
C ILE A 148 -9.83 -10.80 -7.82
N GLU A 149 -10.59 -11.71 -8.44
CA GLU A 149 -11.82 -12.21 -7.85
C GLU A 149 -11.58 -12.93 -6.52
N GLU A 150 -10.50 -13.70 -6.40
CA GLU A 150 -10.08 -14.31 -5.14
C GLU A 150 -9.83 -13.25 -4.06
N MET A 151 -9.02 -12.22 -4.35
CA MET A 151 -8.73 -11.14 -3.40
C MET A 151 -9.99 -10.37 -3.00
N ARG A 152 -10.92 -10.18 -3.96
CA ARG A 152 -12.21 -9.53 -3.70
C ARG A 152 -13.08 -10.35 -2.76
N GLU A 153 -13.19 -11.65 -3.01
CA GLU A 153 -14.02 -12.53 -2.19
C GLU A 153 -13.42 -12.78 -0.81
N HIS A 154 -12.09 -12.87 -0.71
CA HIS A 154 -11.39 -12.95 0.57
C HIS A 154 -11.72 -11.74 1.45
N PHE A 155 -11.61 -10.52 0.93
CA PHE A 155 -11.98 -9.35 1.72
C PHE A 155 -13.47 -9.30 2.07
N LYS A 156 -14.37 -9.66 1.15
CA LYS A 156 -15.81 -9.71 1.47
C LYS A 156 -16.12 -10.70 2.58
N THR A 157 -15.46 -11.86 2.56
CA THR A 157 -15.60 -12.88 3.59
C THR A 157 -15.14 -12.33 4.93
N PHE A 158 -13.91 -11.78 4.98
CA PHE A 158 -13.39 -11.11 6.16
C PHE A 158 -14.32 -10.01 6.67
N TRP A 159 -14.80 -9.12 5.80
CA TRP A 159 -15.67 -8.00 6.17
C TRP A 159 -16.99 -8.43 6.83
N ARG A 160 -17.49 -9.63 6.50
CA ARG A 160 -18.71 -10.19 7.10
C ARG A 160 -18.47 -10.83 8.46
N GLU A 161 -17.22 -11.08 8.84
CA GLU A 161 -16.90 -11.65 10.16
C GLU A 161 -17.30 -10.67 11.28
N PRO A 162 -17.86 -11.18 12.40
CA PRO A 162 -18.32 -10.33 13.51
C PRO A 162 -17.24 -9.43 14.12
N ASP A 163 -15.97 -9.85 14.08
CA ASP A 163 -14.84 -9.17 14.73
C ASP A 163 -13.94 -8.39 13.75
N SER A 164 -14.23 -8.45 12.45
CA SER A 164 -13.39 -7.85 11.40
C SER A 164 -13.15 -6.36 11.59
N LYS A 165 -14.20 -5.62 11.94
CA LYS A 165 -14.11 -4.17 12.20
C LYS A 165 -13.22 -3.87 13.40
N GLU A 166 -13.32 -4.65 14.48
CA GLU A 166 -12.48 -4.45 15.67
C GLU A 166 -11.01 -4.81 15.38
N LYS A 167 -10.75 -5.87 14.58
CA LYS A 167 -9.39 -6.16 14.08
C LYS A 167 -8.81 -5.00 13.28
N ILE A 168 -9.60 -4.40 12.38
CA ILE A 168 -9.19 -3.23 11.58
C ILE A 168 -8.88 -2.03 12.49
N ILE A 169 -9.79 -1.70 13.41
CA ILE A 169 -9.63 -0.58 14.35
C ILE A 169 -8.37 -0.77 15.20
N ALA A 170 -8.15 -1.98 15.72
CA ALA A 170 -6.98 -2.31 16.52
C ALA A 170 -5.67 -2.11 15.73
N ALA A 171 -5.60 -2.64 14.49
CA ALA A 171 -4.40 -2.51 13.67
C ALA A 171 -4.10 -1.08 13.21
N ILE A 172 -5.13 -0.26 12.97
CA ILE A 172 -4.97 1.16 12.66
C ILE A 172 -4.39 1.89 13.88
N ASN A 173 -4.95 1.67 15.06
CA ASN A 173 -4.46 2.29 16.31
C ASN A 173 -3.02 1.87 16.61
N GLU A 174 -2.69 0.58 16.45
CA GLU A 174 -1.32 0.09 16.62
C GLU A 174 -0.35 0.77 15.63
N THR A 175 -0.75 0.90 14.37
CA THR A 175 0.06 1.58 13.35
C THR A 175 0.32 3.03 13.75
N MET A 176 -0.69 3.75 14.21
CA MET A 176 -0.56 5.14 14.69
C MET A 176 0.40 5.25 15.87
N ASP A 177 0.22 4.44 16.92
CA ASP A 177 1.05 4.50 18.12
C ASP A 177 2.50 4.11 17.82
N ARG A 178 2.71 3.14 16.94
CA ARG A 178 4.05 2.74 16.51
C ARG A 178 4.74 3.87 15.74
N ARG A 179 4.04 4.55 14.81
CA ARG A 179 4.62 5.69 14.07
C ARG A 179 4.98 6.84 15.00
N TYR A 180 4.12 7.15 15.95
CA TYR A 180 4.42 8.14 16.98
C TYR A 180 5.70 7.79 17.76
N LYS A 181 5.87 6.53 18.19
CA LYS A 181 7.10 6.05 18.86
C LYS A 181 8.34 6.13 17.98
N GLU A 182 8.22 5.82 16.69
CA GLU A 182 9.32 5.92 15.73
C GLU A 182 9.81 7.36 15.58
N ILE A 183 8.89 8.34 15.51
CA ILE A 183 9.22 9.77 15.43
C ILE A 183 9.88 10.25 16.72
N LEU A 184 9.32 9.88 17.89
CA LEU A 184 9.95 10.21 19.18
C LEU A 184 11.39 9.67 19.27
N THR A 185 11.59 8.42 18.87
CA THR A 185 12.93 7.81 18.85
C THR A 185 13.88 8.55 17.91
N ALA A 186 13.38 9.08 16.79
CA ALA A 186 14.17 9.89 15.87
C ALA A 186 14.56 11.24 16.49
N TYR A 187 13.64 11.89 17.22
CA TYR A 187 13.93 13.11 17.98
C TYR A 187 15.00 12.86 19.05
N ASP A 188 14.85 11.80 19.85
CA ASP A 188 15.83 11.42 20.88
C ASP A 188 17.24 11.23 20.29
N LYS A 189 17.35 10.59 19.11
CA LYS A 189 18.63 10.38 18.43
C LYS A 189 19.24 11.67 17.88
N ALA A 190 18.41 12.56 17.34
CA ALA A 190 18.86 13.85 16.82
C ALA A 190 19.42 14.74 17.95
N GLU A 191 18.75 14.75 19.11
CA GLU A 191 19.21 15.46 20.31
C GLU A 191 20.53 14.91 20.84
N ALA A 192 20.64 13.59 21.03
CA ALA A 192 21.88 12.96 21.47
C ALA A 192 23.06 13.22 20.52
N SER A 193 22.79 13.42 19.23
CA SER A 193 23.81 13.77 18.24
C SER A 193 24.21 15.26 18.35
N ALA A 194 23.26 16.15 18.63
CA ALA A 194 23.50 17.59 18.76
C ALA A 194 24.24 17.98 20.05
N GLU A 195 24.03 17.25 21.15
CA GLU A 195 24.76 17.45 22.42
C GLU A 195 26.28 17.22 22.29
N THR A 196 26.72 16.52 21.25
CA THR A 196 28.15 16.30 20.96
C THR A 196 28.81 17.43 20.14
N SER A 197 28.03 18.42 19.69
CA SER A 197 28.52 19.62 18.98
C SER A 197 28.34 20.87 19.85
N ASP A 198 29.44 21.57 20.15
CA ASP A 198 29.56 22.75 21.04
C ASP A 198 28.28 23.59 21.20
N ALA A 199 27.66 23.51 22.39
CA ALA A 199 26.42 24.19 22.73
C ALA A 199 26.66 25.65 23.13
N THR A 200 26.24 26.59 22.29
CA THR A 200 25.98 27.98 22.68
C THR A 200 24.69 28.08 23.50
N GLU A 201 24.79 28.60 24.72
CA GLU A 201 23.67 28.85 25.65
C GLU A 201 22.67 29.87 25.09
N GLY A 202 21.36 29.61 25.24
CA GLY A 202 20.34 30.67 25.25
C GLY A 202 19.17 30.60 24.26
N HIS A 203 19.02 29.53 23.47
CA HIS A 203 17.83 29.35 22.61
C HIS A 203 16.85 28.34 23.21
N ASN A 204 15.54 28.69 23.22
CA ASN A 204 14.42 27.79 23.56
C ASN A 204 14.69 26.42 22.95
N ASN A 205 14.60 25.36 23.76
CA ASN A 205 14.94 24.01 23.33
C ASN A 205 14.00 23.59 22.17
N PRO A 206 14.46 23.58 20.90
CA PRO A 206 13.59 23.31 19.76
C PRO A 206 13.03 21.87 19.80
N SER A 207 13.56 21.01 20.67
CA SER A 207 13.01 19.69 20.97
C SER A 207 11.66 19.74 21.67
N GLU A 208 11.54 20.56 22.73
CA GLU A 208 10.34 20.55 23.58
C GLU A 208 9.12 21.05 22.81
N GLU A 209 9.31 22.10 22.01
CA GLU A 209 8.28 22.62 21.11
C GLU A 209 7.89 21.58 20.03
N ARG A 210 8.85 20.86 19.46
CA ARG A 210 8.60 19.78 18.48
C ARG A 210 7.84 18.61 19.08
N ARG A 211 8.17 18.19 20.31
CA ARG A 211 7.45 17.13 21.03
C ARG A 211 6.02 17.55 21.37
N LYS A 212 5.85 18.75 21.91
CA LYS A 212 4.52 19.30 22.20
C LYS A 212 3.66 19.37 20.94
N HIS A 213 4.23 19.81 19.82
CA HIS A 213 3.53 19.83 18.55
C HIS A 213 3.11 18.42 18.08
N LEU A 214 4.01 17.44 18.17
CA LEU A 214 3.71 16.04 17.84
C LEU A 214 2.57 15.49 18.71
N GLU A 215 2.55 15.79 20.00
CA GLU A 215 1.45 15.42 20.90
C GLU A 215 0.12 16.03 20.47
N ASP A 216 0.09 17.34 20.20
CA ASP A 216 -1.13 18.03 19.75
C ASP A 216 -1.67 17.43 18.45
N VAL A 217 -0.78 17.04 17.53
CA VAL A 217 -1.14 16.33 16.29
C VAL A 217 -1.71 14.94 16.61
N MET A 218 -1.05 14.16 17.46
CA MET A 218 -1.51 12.82 17.83
C MET A 218 -2.84 12.82 18.56
N VAL A 219 -3.13 13.83 19.39
CA VAL A 219 -4.45 14.01 20.01
C VAL A 219 -5.53 14.14 18.94
N LYS A 220 -5.31 14.99 17.92
CA LYS A 220 -6.26 15.15 16.80
C LYS A 220 -6.40 13.87 15.98
N CYS A 221 -5.30 13.19 15.69
CA CYS A 221 -5.33 11.91 14.97
C CYS A 221 -6.13 10.85 15.74
N ARG A 222 -5.95 10.73 17.06
CA ARG A 222 -6.69 9.77 17.91
C ARG A 222 -8.18 10.12 18.00
N GLN A 223 -8.52 11.40 18.11
CA GLN A 223 -9.91 11.85 18.08
C GLN A 223 -10.59 11.48 16.74
N TYR A 224 -9.91 11.77 15.63
CA TYR A 224 -10.37 11.40 14.30
C TYR A 224 -10.53 9.89 14.13
N ALA A 225 -9.53 9.12 14.58
CA ALA A 225 -9.55 7.66 14.55
C ALA A 225 -10.72 7.08 15.35
N SER A 226 -11.01 7.64 16.52
CA SER A 226 -12.17 7.25 17.35
C SER A 226 -13.49 7.51 16.63
N GLN A 227 -13.65 8.68 16.00
CA GLN A 227 -14.85 9.01 15.23
C GLN A 227 -15.05 8.04 14.07
N CYS A 228 -13.97 7.73 13.33
CA CYS A 228 -14.02 6.76 12.25
C CYS A 228 -14.34 5.35 12.74
N ALA A 229 -13.79 4.92 13.88
CA ALA A 229 -14.09 3.63 14.49
C ALA A 229 -15.59 3.50 14.80
N ASP A 230 -16.20 4.54 15.37
CA ASP A 230 -17.63 4.54 15.68
C ASP A 230 -18.51 4.52 14.42
N LEU A 231 -18.10 5.20 13.36
CA LEU A 231 -18.75 5.10 12.05
C LEU A 231 -18.61 3.69 11.48
N LEU A 232 -17.41 3.11 11.52
CA LEU A 232 -17.11 1.78 11.01
C LEU A 232 -17.98 0.71 11.66
N ARG A 233 -18.14 0.77 12.98
CA ARG A 233 -19.02 -0.13 13.75
C ARG A 233 -20.45 -0.10 13.24
N LYS A 234 -20.97 1.09 12.94
CA LYS A 234 -22.34 1.34 12.46
C LYS A 234 -22.54 1.04 10.97
N MET A 235 -21.48 0.83 10.19
CA MET A 235 -21.63 0.51 8.77
C MET A 235 -22.26 -0.88 8.60
N ASP A 236 -23.32 -0.96 7.79
CA ASP A 236 -23.91 -2.24 7.42
C ASP A 236 -22.98 -3.03 6.49
N GLN A 237 -23.31 -4.32 6.28
CA GLN A 237 -22.53 -5.24 5.46
C GLN A 237 -22.58 -4.95 3.96
N GLU A 238 -23.36 -3.95 3.50
CA GLU A 238 -23.51 -3.66 2.08
C GLU A 238 -22.19 -3.11 1.50
N TYR A 239 -21.53 -4.00 0.78
CA TYR A 239 -20.22 -3.81 0.20
C TYR A 239 -20.34 -3.65 -1.32
N SER A 240 -20.11 -2.45 -1.83
CA SER A 240 -19.78 -2.32 -3.25
C SER A 240 -18.83 -1.15 -3.45
N ASP A 241 -17.66 -1.46 -4.03
CA ASP A 241 -16.75 -0.50 -4.68
C ASP A 241 -15.63 0.17 -3.85
N TYR A 242 -15.24 -0.40 -2.69
CA TYR A 242 -14.08 0.11 -1.94
C TYR A 242 -12.72 -0.40 -2.41
N MET A 243 -12.65 -1.10 -3.55
CA MET A 243 -11.47 -1.83 -3.98
C MET A 243 -10.84 -1.22 -5.22
N GLY A 244 -9.52 -1.05 -5.21
CA GLY A 244 -8.79 -0.60 -6.39
C GLY A 244 -7.32 -0.97 -6.39
N PHE A 245 -6.67 -0.71 -7.50
CA PHE A 245 -5.26 -0.98 -7.72
C PHE A 245 -4.52 0.29 -8.10
N HIS A 246 -3.25 0.36 -7.75
CA HIS A 246 -2.30 1.27 -8.39
C HIS A 246 -1.54 0.50 -9.47
N PRO A 247 -1.97 0.60 -10.74
CA PRO A 247 -1.29 -0.08 -11.83
C PRO A 247 0.09 0.54 -12.10
N HIS A 248 1.05 -0.28 -12.53
CA HIS A 248 2.29 0.20 -13.15
C HIS A 248 1.95 1.07 -14.40
N PRO A 249 2.70 2.15 -14.68
CA PRO A 249 3.93 2.62 -14.03
C PRO A 249 3.69 3.47 -12.79
N THR A 250 2.44 3.68 -12.38
CA THR A 250 2.11 4.57 -11.25
C THR A 250 2.23 3.94 -9.87
N THR A 251 2.56 2.64 -9.79
CA THR A 251 2.75 1.91 -8.53
C THR A 251 4.05 2.29 -7.84
N SER A 252 4.03 2.27 -6.50
CA SER A 252 5.22 2.45 -5.67
C SER A 252 5.90 1.12 -5.28
N VAL A 253 5.20 -0.02 -5.39
CA VAL A 253 5.70 -1.35 -4.97
C VAL A 253 5.39 -2.39 -6.04
N GLY A 254 6.38 -3.23 -6.34
CA GLY A 254 6.36 -4.27 -7.38
C GLY A 254 5.74 -5.58 -6.93
N HIS A 255 4.54 -5.55 -6.37
CA HIS A 255 3.78 -6.77 -6.08
C HIS A 255 2.29 -6.43 -6.12
N LEU A 256 1.45 -7.36 -6.58
CA LEU A 256 0.03 -7.12 -6.69
C LEU A 256 -0.55 -6.84 -5.30
N HIS A 257 -1.23 -5.72 -5.14
CA HIS A 257 -1.94 -5.41 -3.91
C HIS A 257 -3.20 -4.62 -4.25
N MET A 258 -4.33 -5.11 -3.76
CA MET A 258 -5.61 -4.44 -3.89
C MET A 258 -5.81 -3.56 -2.66
N HIS A 259 -5.95 -2.27 -2.89
CA HIS A 259 -6.29 -1.31 -1.86
C HIS A 259 -7.77 -1.42 -1.50
N VAL A 260 -8.06 -1.40 -0.21
CA VAL A 260 -9.42 -1.18 0.30
C VAL A 260 -9.48 0.22 0.88
N LEU A 261 -10.12 1.12 0.14
CA LEU A 261 -10.24 2.55 0.40
C LEU A 261 -11.72 2.90 0.35
N PHE A 262 -12.26 3.49 1.40
CA PHE A 262 -13.64 4.00 1.40
C PHE A 262 -13.75 5.29 0.60
N MET A 263 -13.49 5.22 -0.71
CA MET A 263 -13.28 6.38 -1.58
C MET A 263 -14.46 7.36 -1.61
N ASP A 264 -15.69 6.86 -1.47
CA ASP A 264 -16.94 7.62 -1.49
C ASP A 264 -17.45 7.99 -0.08
N ARG A 265 -16.65 7.79 0.97
CA ARG A 265 -16.96 8.17 2.34
C ARG A 265 -15.99 9.25 2.83
N PRO A 266 -16.27 10.55 2.58
CA PRO A 266 -15.40 11.66 2.96
C PRO A 266 -14.97 11.66 4.42
N GLU A 267 -15.81 11.10 5.31
CA GLU A 267 -15.56 10.97 6.74
C GLU A 267 -14.29 10.17 7.04
N PHE A 268 -13.98 9.15 6.24
CA PHE A 268 -12.76 8.35 6.37
C PHE A 268 -11.57 8.95 5.63
N ARG A 269 -11.69 10.13 5.04
CA ARG A 269 -10.73 10.68 4.07
C ARG A 269 -10.19 12.05 4.42
N THR A 270 -10.34 12.51 5.67
CA THR A 270 -9.96 13.87 6.10
C THR A 270 -8.51 14.24 5.76
N ASN A 271 -7.59 13.27 5.70
CA ASN A 271 -6.17 13.48 5.37
C ASN A 271 -5.72 12.76 4.08
N SER A 272 -6.67 12.32 3.25
CA SER A 272 -6.38 11.66 1.98
C SER A 272 -6.01 12.69 0.91
N THR A 273 -5.04 12.39 0.04
CA THR A 273 -4.72 13.26 -1.10
C THR A 273 -5.52 12.87 -2.35
N SER A 274 -5.96 13.87 -3.12
CA SER A 274 -6.58 13.65 -4.45
C SER A 274 -5.63 12.95 -5.42
N ALA A 275 -4.32 13.09 -5.24
CA ALA A 275 -3.30 12.40 -6.02
C ALA A 275 -3.37 10.87 -5.87
N HIS A 276 -3.74 10.37 -4.69
CA HIS A 276 -3.93 8.94 -4.45
C HIS A 276 -5.12 8.42 -5.26
N ASP A 277 -6.26 9.12 -5.18
CA ASP A 277 -7.45 8.76 -5.96
C ASP A 277 -7.21 8.77 -7.46
N GLY A 278 -6.43 9.74 -7.95
CA GLY A 278 -6.08 9.84 -9.36
C GLY A 278 -5.28 8.63 -9.88
N LYS A 279 -4.61 7.88 -8.99
CA LYS A 279 -3.84 6.69 -9.36
C LYS A 279 -4.63 5.39 -9.16
N THR A 280 -5.62 5.38 -8.28
CA THR A 280 -6.48 4.21 -8.06
C THR A 280 -7.37 3.93 -9.26
N ILE A 281 -7.30 2.70 -9.78
CA ILE A 281 -8.26 2.15 -10.74
C ILE A 281 -9.15 1.15 -9.99
N PRO A 282 -10.50 1.29 -10.05
CA PRO A 282 -11.40 0.35 -9.38
C PRO A 282 -11.17 -1.10 -9.84
N ALA A 283 -11.20 -2.05 -8.90
CA ALA A 283 -10.96 -3.46 -9.19
C ALA A 283 -11.92 -4.02 -10.27
N ARG A 284 -13.17 -3.55 -10.29
CA ARG A 284 -14.16 -3.91 -11.32
C ARG A 284 -13.77 -3.45 -12.73
N VAL A 285 -13.15 -2.27 -12.86
CA VAL A 285 -12.67 -1.74 -14.15
C VAL A 285 -11.48 -2.56 -14.64
N VAL A 286 -10.55 -2.89 -13.74
CA VAL A 286 -9.41 -3.78 -14.04
C VAL A 286 -9.89 -5.14 -14.54
N LEU A 287 -10.81 -5.78 -13.81
CA LEU A 287 -11.40 -7.07 -14.19
C LEU A 287 -12.08 -7.03 -15.56
N GLN A 288 -12.84 -5.97 -15.84
CA GLN A 288 -13.50 -5.79 -17.13
C GLN A 288 -12.48 -5.79 -18.27
N VAL A 289 -11.41 -4.99 -18.17
CA VAL A 289 -10.39 -4.90 -19.22
C VAL A 289 -9.66 -6.22 -19.44
N ILE A 290 -9.29 -6.92 -18.37
CA ILE A 290 -8.61 -8.23 -18.47
C ILE A 290 -9.50 -9.25 -19.18
N ASN A 291 -10.78 -9.33 -18.79
CA ASN A 291 -11.74 -10.24 -19.42
C ASN A 291 -11.96 -9.93 -20.91
N GLU A 292 -12.02 -8.65 -21.28
CA GLU A 292 -12.12 -8.22 -22.68
C GLU A 292 -10.88 -8.65 -23.49
N LYS A 293 -9.66 -8.48 -22.95
CA LYS A 293 -8.40 -8.88 -23.60
C LYS A 293 -8.28 -10.39 -23.77
N ARG A 294 -8.68 -11.17 -22.75
CA ARG A 294 -8.72 -12.63 -22.82
C ARG A 294 -9.68 -13.12 -23.90
N ASN A 295 -10.91 -12.59 -23.90
CA ASN A 295 -11.93 -12.94 -24.90
C ASN A 295 -11.51 -12.57 -26.33
N ALA A 296 -10.79 -11.48 -26.51
CA ALA A 296 -10.24 -11.10 -27.82
C ALA A 296 -9.14 -12.08 -28.29
N SER A 297 -8.28 -12.52 -27.37
CA SER A 297 -7.19 -13.47 -27.65
C SER A 297 -7.71 -14.87 -27.97
N ASP A 298 -8.79 -15.31 -27.31
CA ASP A 298 -9.42 -16.61 -27.58
C ASP A 298 -10.14 -16.64 -28.94
N LYS A 299 -10.60 -15.49 -29.44
CA LYS A 299 -11.19 -15.36 -30.78
C LYS A 299 -10.16 -15.28 -31.90
N ASN A 300 -8.89 -15.03 -31.59
CA ASN A 300 -7.82 -14.90 -32.57
C ASN A 300 -6.57 -15.70 -32.14
N PRO A 301 -6.61 -17.04 -32.21
CA PRO A 301 -5.55 -17.90 -31.69
C PRO A 301 -4.18 -17.68 -32.36
N ASP A 302 -4.16 -17.14 -33.58
CA ASP A 302 -2.91 -16.78 -34.29
C ASP A 302 -2.10 -15.69 -33.57
N THR A 303 -2.72 -14.95 -32.64
CA THR A 303 -2.02 -13.96 -31.80
C THR A 303 -1.34 -14.54 -30.55
N LYS A 304 -1.61 -15.79 -30.17
CA LYS A 304 -0.99 -16.44 -28.98
C LYS A 304 0.48 -16.85 -29.18
N SER A 305 1.04 -16.64 -30.38
CA SER A 305 2.38 -17.10 -30.77
C SER A 305 3.44 -15.97 -30.87
N ARG A 306 3.14 -14.76 -30.37
CA ARG A 306 4.07 -13.63 -30.32
C ARG A 306 4.31 -13.17 -28.87
#